data_AF-A0ABD7NEE5-F1
#
_entry.id   AF-A0ABD7NEE5-F1
#
_cell.length_a   1.000
_cell.length_b   1.000
_cell.length_c   1.000
_cell.angle_alpha   90.00
_cell.angle_beta   90.00
_cell.angle_gamma   90.00
#
_symmetry.space_group_name_H-M   'P 1'
#
loop_
_entity.id
_entity.type
_entity.pdbx_description
1 polymer ?
#
loop_
_entity_poly.entity_id
_entity_poly.type
_entity_poly.pdbx_seq_one_letter_code
_entity_poly.pdbx_strand_id
1 'polypeptide(L)' 'METNVASLTIVSNRSVDGEIWTTRLFGESPSSILEQVEKEEQIEALGITKDGQLFYSSGLKPELLF' A
#
# COMPACT_ATOMS: atom_id res chain seq x y z
N MET A 1 -12.39 14.39 3.97
CA MET A 1 -11.60 14.13 5.19
C MET A 1 -10.23 13.70 4.75
N GLU A 2 -9.16 14.22 5.34
CA GLU A 2 -7.82 13.72 5.06
C GLU A 2 -7.64 12.34 5.71
N THR A 3 -7.05 11.40 4.99
CA THR A 3 -6.60 10.11 5.51
C THR A 3 -5.39 10.29 6.46
N ASN A 4 -5.18 9.32 7.36
CA ASN A 4 -4.00 9.23 8.22
C ASN A 4 -2.78 8.63 7.49
N VAL A 5 -2.87 8.31 6.20
CA VAL A 5 -1.74 7.82 5.40
C VAL A 5 -0.85 9.00 5.01
N ALA A 6 0.45 8.91 5.32
CA ALA A 6 1.46 9.89 4.93
C ALA A 6 2.13 9.52 3.61
N SER A 7 2.40 8.24 3.39
CA SER A 7 2.92 7.72 2.13
C SER A 7 2.33 6.36 1.81
N LEU A 8 2.23 6.08 0.51
CA LEU A 8 1.87 4.78 -0.03
C LEU A 8 2.87 4.43 -1.13
N THR A 9 3.42 3.23 -1.05
CA THR A 9 4.28 2.62 -2.06
C THR A 9 3.58 1.37 -2.56
N ILE A 10 3.44 1.26 -3.88
CA ILE A 10 2.96 0.05 -4.55
C ILE A 10 4.15 -0.67 -5.16
N VAL A 11 4.26 -1.95 -4.86
CA VAL A 11 5.22 -2.85 -5.51
C VAL A 11 4.45 -3.62 -6.57
N SER A 12 4.92 -3.55 -7.81
CA SER A 12 4.25 -4.17 -8.96
C SER A 12 5.29 -4.62 -9.98
N ASN A 13 4.93 -5.63 -10.79
CA ASN A 13 5.79 -6.11 -11.87
C ASN A 13 5.99 -5.07 -12.98
N ARG A 14 5.03 -4.16 -13.18
CA ARG A 14 5.10 -3.09 -14.18
C ARG A 14 4.93 -1.74 -13.49
N SER A 15 5.80 -0.79 -13.81
CA SER A 15 5.77 0.55 -13.22
C SER A 15 4.44 1.28 -13.43
N VAL A 16 3.77 1.06 -14.55
CA VAL A 16 2.47 1.68 -14.86
C VAL A 16 1.38 1.23 -13.88
N ASP A 17 1.41 -0.02 -13.44
CA ASP A 17 0.43 -0.53 -12.48
C ASP A 17 0.62 0.15 -11.12
N GLY A 18 1.88 0.39 -10.71
CA GLY A 18 2.20 1.12 -9.49
C GLY A 18 1.65 2.55 -9.48
N GLU A 19 1.77 3.29 -10.59
CA GLU A 19 1.21 4.65 -10.71
C GLU A 19 -0.32 4.66 -10.65
N ILE A 20 -0.97 3.71 -11.34
CA ILE A 20 -2.42 3.56 -11.33
C ILE A 20 -2.92 3.30 -9.91
N TRP A 21 -2.31 2.33 -9.22
CA TRP A 21 -2.76 1.91 -7.90
C TRP A 21 -2.41 2.89 -6.78
N THR A 22 -1.27 3.58 -6.86
CA THR A 22 -0.97 4.68 -5.92
C THR A 22 -2.02 5.78 -6.04
N THR A 23 -2.39 6.21 -7.25
CA THR A 23 -3.43 7.24 -7.45
C THR A 23 -4.80 6.77 -6.98
N ARG A 24 -5.14 5.49 -7.22
CA ARG A 24 -6.44 4.92 -6.84
C ARG A 24 -6.61 4.83 -5.33
N LEU A 25 -5.56 4.43 -4.61
CA LEU A 25 -5.65 4.05 -3.20
C LEU A 25 -5.17 5.15 -2.24
N PHE A 26 -4.32 6.07 -2.71
CA PHE A 26 -3.86 7.19 -1.88
C PHE A 26 -5.03 8.13 -1.58
N GLY A 27 -5.41 8.23 -0.30
CA GLY A 27 -6.64 8.89 0.12
C GLY A 27 -7.52 8.00 1.00
N GLU A 28 -7.34 6.69 0.91
CA GLU A 28 -8.09 5.71 1.68
C GLU A 28 -7.48 5.44 3.07
N SER A 29 -8.21 4.72 3.92
CA SER A 29 -7.70 4.25 5.21
C SER A 29 -6.74 3.06 5.01
N PRO A 30 -5.78 2.84 5.93
CA PRO A 30 -4.88 1.67 5.86
C PRO A 30 -5.62 0.34 5.71
N SER A 31 -6.73 0.16 6.43
CA SER A 31 -7.54 -1.05 6.35
C SER A 31 -8.17 -1.27 4.97
N SER A 32 -8.68 -0.20 4.35
CA SER A 32 -9.30 -0.25 3.02
C SER A 32 -8.26 -0.52 1.93
N ILE A 33 -7.08 0.11 2.05
CA ILE A 33 -5.94 -0.14 1.16
C ILE A 33 -5.54 -1.63 1.21
N LEU A 34 -5.34 -2.17 2.43
CA LEU A 34 -4.96 -3.57 2.59
C LEU A 34 -6.05 -4.51 2.06
N GLU A 35 -7.33 -4.25 2.37
CA GLU A 35 -8.42 -5.10 1.88
C GLU A 35 -8.50 -5.16 0.34
N GLN A 36 -8.21 -4.04 -0.34
CA GLN A 36 -8.18 -4.01 -1.80
C GLN A 36 -6.93 -4.70 -2.36
N VAL A 37 -5.76 -4.40 -1.80
CA VAL A 37 -4.48 -4.96 -2.28
C VAL A 37 -4.42 -6.47 -2.09
N GLU A 38 -4.90 -7.01 -0.96
CA GLU A 38 -4.93 -8.46 -0.70
C GLU A 38 -5.84 -9.25 -1.66
N LYS A 39 -6.71 -8.58 -2.43
CA LYS A 39 -7.54 -9.20 -3.47
C LYS A 39 -6.85 -9.24 -4.83
N GLU A 40 -5.72 -8.56 -4.99
CA GLU A 40 -5.02 -8.40 -6.25
C GLU A 40 -3.72 -9.23 -6.25
N GLU A 41 -3.59 -10.17 -7.18
CA GLU A 41 -2.40 -11.05 -7.24
C GLU A 41 -1.14 -10.37 -7.80
N GLN A 42 -1.28 -9.16 -8.36
CA GLN A 42 -0.24 -8.52 -9.18
C GLN A 42 0.50 -7.38 -8.48
N ILE A 43 0.00 -6.97 -7.32
CA ILE A 43 0.52 -5.83 -6.58
C ILE A 43 0.62 -6.13 -5.11
N GLU A 44 1.53 -5.42 -4.46
CA GLU A 44 1.64 -5.34 -3.01
C GLU A 44 1.73 -3.88 -2.59
N ALA A 45 1.47 -3.60 -1.31
CA ALA A 45 1.48 -2.24 -0.79
C ALA A 45 2.22 -2.14 0.54
N LEU A 46 3.00 -1.06 0.66
CA LEU A 46 3.58 -0.60 1.92
C LEU A 46 3.16 0.84 2.14
N GLY A 47 2.67 1.15 3.32
CA GLY A 47 2.28 2.51 3.68
C GLY A 47 2.80 2.91 5.06
N ILE A 48 2.99 4.21 5.22
CA ILE A 48 3.40 4.82 6.49
C ILE A 48 2.30 5.81 6.87
N THR A 49 1.82 5.74 8.11
CA THR A 49 0.85 6.68 8.64
C THR A 49 1.51 7.98 9.12
N LYS A 50 0.74 9.04 9.33
CA LYS A 50 1.27 10.34 9.81
C LYS A 50 1.88 10.26 11.21
N ASP A 51 1.50 9.26 12.00
CA ASP A 51 2.09 8.91 13.30
C ASP A 51 3.26 7.92 13.21
N GLY A 52 3.72 7.61 11.99
CA GLY A 52 4.93 6.81 11.75
C GLY A 52 4.73 5.30 11.86
N GLN A 53 3.49 4.82 11.85
CA GLN A 53 3.21 3.39 11.85
C GLN A 53 3.31 2.81 10.44
N LEU A 54 3.95 1.66 10.32
CA LEU A 54 4.05 0.90 9.09
C LEU A 54 2.83 -0.04 8.95
N PHE A 55 2.24 -0.09 7.77
CA PHE A 55 1.32 -1.15 7.37
C PHE A 55 1.72 -1.67 6.00
N TYR A 56 1.53 -2.96 5.76
CA TYR A 56 1.90 -3.59 4.50
C TYR A 56 1.07 -4.83 4.24
N SER A 57 0.90 -5.17 2.97
CA SER A 57 0.21 -6.39 2.54
C SER A 57 1.03 -7.64 2.85
N SER A 58 0.34 -8.76 3.00
CA SER A 58 0.90 -10.01 3.49
C SER A 58 2.03 -10.55 2.62
N GLY A 59 1.98 -10.32 1.31
CA GLY A 59 3.00 -10.76 0.36
C GLY A 59 4.35 -10.04 0.50
N LEU A 60 4.41 -8.87 1.13
CA LEU A 60 5.69 -8.17 1.42
C LEU A 60 6.41 -8.68 2.65
N LYS A 61 5.74 -9.44 3.53
CA LYS A 61 6.34 -9.91 4.79
C LYS A 61 7.70 -10.61 4.62
N PRO A 62 7.94 -11.46 3.60
CA PRO A 62 9.23 -12.12 3.41
C PRO A 62 10.38 -11.19 3.02
N GLU A 63 10.07 -10.02 2.44
CA GLU A 63 11.04 -9.07 1.90
C GLU A 63 11.48 -8.01 2.92
N LEU A 64 10.76 -7.89 4.05
CA LEU A 64 11.05 -6.90 5.08
C LEU A 64 12.11 -7.43 6.06
N LEU A 65 13.19 -6.65 6.20
CA LEU A 65 14.23 -6.88 7.20
C LEU A 65 13.91 -6.03 8.44
N PHE A 66 13.63 -6.68 9.56
CA PHE A 66 13.44 -6.05 10.87
C PHE A 66 14.61 -6.35 11.80
#